data_AF-A0A6A6BSD3-F1
#
_entry.id   AF-A0A6A6BSD3-F1
#
_cell.length_a   1.000
_cell.length_b   1.000
_cell.length_c   1.000
_cell.angle_alpha   90.00
_cell.angle_beta   90.00
_cell.angle_gamma   90.00
#
_symmetry.space_group_name_H-M   'P 1'
#
loop_
_entity.id
_entity.type
_entity.pdbx_description
1 polymer ?
#
loop_
_entity_poly.entity_id
_entity_poly.type
_entity_poly.pdbx_seq_one_letter_code
_entity_poly.pdbx_strand_id
1 'polypeptide(L)'
;MGYWGYKLFQSDHAYDLIEAIEDDANLPIHFTRNDAEKTTAQRTLNSGLLARLSAKYEAEVATHKLILLVALAMEVGATISTELLQKTKTKNANLGIPDQAREQMKDGAGGQPANGSNYVMINMYPRVSCCADEFVLDPSVVINAMRARQQQEAAQRQQQQQTQQQAGVGPFCHTCRKTQAQLQNNRILRRCARCLTDGLVYCSRECQRKDWKRHKKVCKAAKGGEGAE
;
A
#
# COMPACT_ATOMS: atom_id res chain seq x y z
N MET A 1 3.53 -0.26 -10.50
CA MET A 1 4.72 -0.97 -9.99
C MET A 1 4.65 -2.51 -10.04
N GLY A 2 3.55 -3.18 -10.41
CA GLY A 2 3.53 -4.64 -10.58
C GLY A 2 4.04 -5.43 -9.36
N TYR A 3 4.60 -6.63 -9.59
CA TYR A 3 5.16 -7.54 -8.56
C TYR A 3 6.10 -6.88 -7.54
N TRP A 4 6.82 -5.86 -7.98
CA TRP A 4 7.91 -5.23 -7.24
C TRP A 4 7.43 -4.22 -6.19
N GLY A 5 6.19 -3.74 -6.30
CA GLY A 5 5.64 -2.71 -5.40
C GLY A 5 4.60 -3.23 -4.39
N TYR A 6 4.24 -4.52 -4.40
CA TYR A 6 3.27 -5.03 -3.44
C TYR A 6 3.93 -5.16 -2.06
N LYS A 7 3.45 -4.39 -1.06
CA LYS A 7 4.03 -4.21 0.28
C LYS A 7 5.39 -3.51 0.36
N LEU A 8 6.13 -3.33 -0.74
CA LEU A 8 7.22 -2.35 -0.78
C LEU A 8 6.60 -0.94 -0.76
N PHE A 9 7.21 0.00 -0.02
CA PHE A 9 6.75 1.40 0.15
C PHE A 9 5.49 1.61 1.01
N GLN A 10 5.06 0.61 1.79
CA GLN A 10 3.81 0.68 2.56
C GLN A 10 3.99 0.68 4.09
N SER A 11 5.22 0.55 4.60
CA SER A 11 5.52 0.60 6.03
C SER A 11 6.56 1.68 6.33
N ASP A 12 6.49 2.28 7.52
CA ASP A 12 7.48 3.24 8.00
C ASP A 12 8.90 2.68 7.90
N HIS A 13 9.07 1.40 8.27
CA HIS A 13 10.36 0.70 8.12
C HIS A 13 10.88 0.69 6.67
N ALA A 14 10.00 0.62 5.66
CA ALA A 14 10.44 0.68 4.27
C ALA A 14 10.94 2.08 3.90
N TYR A 15 10.32 3.14 4.45
CA TYR A 15 10.78 4.52 4.27
C TYR A 15 12.13 4.76 4.94
N ASP A 16 12.35 4.24 6.15
CA ASP A 16 13.66 4.30 6.82
C ASP A 16 14.77 3.64 5.98
N LEU A 17 14.46 2.50 5.36
CA LEU A 17 15.42 1.82 4.48
C LEU A 17 15.69 2.59 3.19
N ILE A 18 14.70 3.30 2.66
CA ILE A 18 14.84 4.14 1.48
C ILE A 18 15.70 5.36 1.80
N GLU A 19 15.45 6.03 2.92
CA GLU A 19 16.27 7.16 3.39
C GLU A 19 17.74 6.72 3.54
N ALA A 20 17.97 5.56 4.17
CA ALA A 20 19.32 5.00 4.27
C ALA A 20 19.95 4.67 2.90
N ILE A 21 19.15 4.27 1.90
CA ILE A 21 19.64 4.03 0.53
C ILE A 21 20.01 5.35 -0.16
N GLU A 22 19.20 6.39 0.03
CA GLU A 22 19.45 7.72 -0.52
C GLU A 22 20.69 8.36 0.10
N ASP A 23 20.91 8.17 1.40
CA ASP A 23 22.13 8.58 2.10
C ASP A 23 23.36 7.84 1.54
N ASP A 24 23.27 6.52 1.37
CA ASP A 24 24.34 5.69 0.80
C ASP A 24 24.64 6.04 -0.67
N ALA A 25 23.62 6.46 -1.41
CA ALA A 25 23.70 6.91 -2.80
C ALA A 25 24.11 8.38 -2.94
N ASN A 26 23.96 9.17 -1.86
CA ASN A 26 23.99 10.63 -1.86
C ASN A 26 23.15 11.23 -3.00
N LEU A 27 21.93 10.71 -3.18
CA LEU A 27 21.06 11.01 -4.31
C LEU A 27 19.59 10.81 -3.90
N PRO A 28 18.70 11.79 -4.16
CA PRO A 28 17.27 11.59 -3.99
C PRO A 28 16.71 10.76 -5.15
N ILE A 29 16.19 9.56 -4.85
CA ILE A 29 15.72 8.58 -5.84
C ILE A 29 14.21 8.33 -5.71
N HIS A 30 13.64 8.39 -4.51
CA HIS A 30 12.25 8.02 -4.22
C HIS A 30 11.22 9.14 -4.51
N PHE A 31 11.64 10.40 -4.58
CA PHE A 31 10.73 11.54 -4.83
C PHE A 31 11.25 12.52 -5.89
N THR A 32 11.61 12.02 -7.06
CA THR A 32 11.96 12.90 -8.19
C THR A 32 10.75 13.74 -8.59
N ARG A 33 10.84 15.06 -8.46
CA ARG A 33 9.73 16.01 -8.67
C ARG A 33 9.45 16.28 -10.14
N ASN A 34 10.44 16.04 -11.00
CA ASN A 34 10.40 16.34 -12.42
C ASN A 34 11.26 15.34 -13.21
N ASP A 35 11.07 15.32 -14.53
CA ASP A 35 11.80 14.42 -15.44
C ASP A 35 13.31 14.70 -15.47
N ALA A 36 13.74 15.93 -15.15
CA ALA A 36 15.16 16.29 -15.11
C ALA A 36 15.89 15.66 -13.91
N GLU A 37 15.27 15.68 -12.73
CA GLU A 37 15.72 14.97 -11.53
C GLU A 37 15.74 13.46 -11.78
N LYS A 38 14.69 12.91 -12.38
CA LYS A 38 14.61 11.50 -12.76
C LYS A 38 15.74 11.09 -13.71
N THR A 39 15.99 11.89 -14.75
CA THR A 39 17.07 11.65 -15.72
C THR A 39 18.45 11.77 -15.07
N THR A 40 18.60 12.66 -14.09
CA THR A 40 19.84 12.82 -13.33
C THR A 40 20.08 11.60 -12.45
N ALA A 41 19.06 11.17 -11.70
CA ALA A 41 19.13 9.96 -10.88
C ALA A 41 19.43 8.71 -11.72
N GLN A 42 18.77 8.57 -12.88
CA GLN A 42 19.01 7.50 -13.83
C GLN A 42 20.48 7.46 -14.30
N ARG A 43 21.03 8.60 -14.74
CA ARG A 43 22.43 8.70 -15.17
C ARG A 43 23.41 8.37 -14.04
N THR A 44 23.13 8.87 -12.84
CA THR A 44 23.99 8.63 -11.68
C THR A 44 23.99 7.14 -11.30
N LEU A 45 22.83 6.47 -11.30
CA LEU A 45 22.78 5.02 -11.06
C LEU A 45 23.52 4.22 -12.14
N ASN A 46 23.35 4.61 -13.41
CA ASN A 46 24.01 3.97 -14.55
C ASN A 46 25.52 4.20 -14.60
N SER A 47 26.05 5.20 -13.87
CA SER A 47 27.50 5.49 -13.83
C SER A 47 28.33 4.41 -13.13
N GLY A 48 27.68 3.37 -12.56
CA GLY A 48 28.30 2.31 -11.77
C GLY A 48 27.90 2.36 -10.29
N LEU A 49 27.20 3.41 -9.87
CA LEU A 49 26.68 3.53 -8.50
C LEU A 49 25.74 2.37 -8.16
N LEU A 50 24.87 1.95 -9.08
CA LEU A 50 23.96 0.83 -8.87
C LEU A 50 24.73 -0.47 -8.56
N ALA A 51 25.80 -0.75 -9.31
CA ALA A 51 26.64 -1.94 -9.11
C ALA A 51 27.39 -1.89 -7.78
N ARG A 52 27.90 -0.71 -7.39
CA ARG A 52 28.57 -0.50 -6.10
C ARG A 52 27.63 -0.74 -4.92
N LEU A 53 26.43 -0.16 -4.97
CA LEU A 53 25.42 -0.31 -3.91
C LEU A 53 24.87 -1.73 -3.85
N SER A 54 24.64 -2.39 -5.00
CA SER A 54 24.23 -3.79 -5.00
C SER A 54 25.28 -4.69 -4.35
N ALA A 55 26.57 -4.49 -4.67
CA ALA A 55 27.65 -5.26 -4.05
C ALA A 55 27.74 -5.01 -2.53
N LYS A 56 27.57 -3.76 -2.09
CA LYS A 56 27.53 -3.40 -0.66
C LYS A 56 26.41 -4.13 0.08
N TYR A 57 25.17 -4.03 -0.41
CA TYR A 57 24.01 -4.64 0.27
C TYR A 57 24.01 -6.16 0.20
N GLU A 58 24.69 -6.74 -0.79
CA GLU A 58 24.94 -8.17 -0.82
C GLU A 58 25.93 -8.61 0.27
N ALA A 59 27.02 -7.88 0.47
CA ALA A 59 27.99 -8.16 1.52
C ALA A 59 27.38 -8.01 2.93
N GLU A 60 26.49 -7.03 3.11
CA GLU A 60 25.77 -6.80 4.38
C GLU A 60 24.58 -7.75 4.60
N VAL A 61 24.26 -8.61 3.62
CA VAL A 61 23.07 -9.48 3.65
C VAL A 61 21.76 -8.66 3.79
N ALA A 62 21.79 -7.38 3.42
CA ALA A 62 20.70 -6.42 3.52
C ALA A 62 19.67 -6.63 2.39
N THR A 63 18.97 -7.76 2.45
CA THR A 63 18.10 -8.25 1.36
C THR A 63 16.98 -7.28 1.02
N HIS A 64 16.37 -6.62 2.01
CA HIS A 64 15.34 -5.61 1.79
C HIS A 64 15.89 -4.38 1.07
N LYS A 65 17.07 -3.88 1.48
CA LYS A 65 17.72 -2.73 0.83
C LYS A 65 18.05 -3.03 -0.64
N LEU A 66 18.54 -4.24 -0.93
CA LEU A 66 18.83 -4.66 -2.30
C LEU A 66 17.57 -4.66 -3.18
N ILE A 67 16.45 -5.18 -2.67
CA ILE A 67 15.19 -5.22 -3.41
C ILE A 67 14.65 -3.81 -3.63
N LEU A 68 14.67 -2.96 -2.60
CA LEU A 68 14.26 -1.56 -2.68
C LEU A 68 15.11 -0.75 -3.67
N LEU A 69 16.44 -0.90 -3.63
CA LEU A 69 17.37 -0.28 -4.57
C LEU A 69 17.02 -0.65 -6.02
N VAL A 70 16.77 -1.93 -6.27
CA VAL A 70 16.43 -2.42 -7.62
C VAL A 70 15.06 -1.95 -8.07
N ALA A 71 14.08 -1.84 -7.17
CA ALA A 71 12.77 -1.26 -7.47
C ALA A 71 12.88 0.24 -7.82
N LEU A 72 13.61 1.01 -7.01
CA LEU A 72 13.90 2.43 -7.26
C LEU A 72 14.65 2.64 -8.59
N ALA A 73 15.63 1.79 -8.89
CA ALA A 73 16.36 1.80 -10.15
C ALA A 73 15.42 1.58 -11.35
N MET A 74 14.46 0.65 -11.25
CA MET A 74 13.45 0.44 -12.29
C MET A 74 12.53 1.65 -12.47
N GLU A 75 12.15 2.31 -11.37
CA GLU A 75 11.27 3.47 -11.40
C GLU A 75 11.90 4.66 -12.13
N VAL A 76 13.18 4.93 -11.87
CA VAL A 76 13.95 5.96 -12.57
C VAL A 76 14.39 5.54 -13.98
N GLY A 77 14.21 4.28 -14.34
CA GLY A 77 14.56 3.73 -15.66
C GLY A 77 16.06 3.43 -15.82
N ALA A 78 16.79 3.21 -14.72
CA ALA A 78 18.18 2.81 -14.76
C ALA A 78 18.35 1.43 -15.41
N THR A 79 19.51 1.19 -16.01
CA THR A 79 19.84 -0.07 -16.65
C THR A 79 20.27 -1.08 -15.59
N ILE A 80 19.59 -2.22 -15.52
CA ILE A 80 19.81 -3.25 -14.50
C ILE A 80 20.34 -4.50 -15.22
N SER A 81 21.43 -5.07 -14.71
CA SER A 81 21.96 -6.31 -15.27
C SER A 81 20.98 -7.47 -15.07
N THR A 82 20.94 -8.39 -16.02
CA THR A 82 20.07 -9.58 -15.96
C THR A 82 20.40 -10.45 -14.74
N GLU A 83 21.68 -10.54 -14.37
CA GLU A 83 22.15 -11.24 -13.19
C GLU A 83 21.59 -10.64 -11.90
N LEU A 84 21.74 -9.31 -11.71
CA LEU A 84 21.23 -8.59 -10.55
C LEU A 84 19.71 -8.73 -10.44
N LEU A 85 19.01 -8.63 -11.57
CA LEU A 85 17.56 -8.78 -11.62
C LEU A 85 17.12 -10.19 -11.20
N GLN A 86 17.77 -11.24 -11.71
CA GLN A 86 17.42 -12.63 -11.40
C GLN A 86 17.70 -12.98 -9.93
N LYS A 87 18.82 -12.48 -9.40
CA LYS A 87 19.20 -12.64 -7.99
C LYS A 87 18.20 -11.95 -7.07
N THR A 88 17.80 -10.73 -7.42
CA THR A 88 16.82 -9.96 -6.64
C THR A 88 15.44 -10.61 -6.67
N LYS A 89 15.00 -11.14 -7.82
CA LYS A 89 13.74 -11.92 -7.92
C LYS A 89 13.73 -13.13 -6.98
N THR A 90 14.83 -13.88 -6.94
CA THR A 90 14.96 -15.06 -6.07
C THR A 90 14.85 -14.66 -4.60
N LYS A 91 15.56 -13.59 -4.21
CA LYS A 91 15.49 -13.04 -2.84
C LYS A 91 14.09 -12.53 -2.49
N ASN A 92 13.43 -11.82 -3.40
CA ASN A 92 12.08 -11.29 -3.21
C ASN A 92 11.04 -12.41 -3.04
N ALA A 93 11.18 -13.51 -3.79
CA ALA A 93 10.30 -14.68 -3.64
C ALA A 93 10.41 -15.32 -2.24
N ASN A 94 11.60 -15.28 -1.62
CA ASN A 94 11.85 -15.83 -0.29
C ASN A 94 11.30 -14.95 0.86
N LEU A 95 10.94 -13.70 0.60
CA LEU A 95 10.35 -12.81 1.61
C LEU A 95 8.86 -13.08 1.89
N GLY A 96 8.26 -14.10 1.27
CA GLY A 96 6.89 -14.53 1.60
C GLY A 96 5.81 -13.54 1.13
N ILE A 97 5.86 -13.12 -0.13
CA ILE A 97 4.78 -12.32 -0.73
C ILE A 97 3.50 -13.18 -0.79
N PRO A 98 2.35 -12.71 -0.28
CA PRO A 98 1.09 -13.46 -0.30
C PRO A 98 0.65 -13.86 -1.72
N ASP A 99 0.14 -15.08 -1.89
CA ASP A 99 -0.24 -15.63 -3.20
C ASP A 99 -1.31 -14.80 -3.93
N GLN A 100 -2.14 -14.05 -3.19
CA GLN A 100 -3.12 -13.12 -3.75
C GLN A 100 -2.47 -12.02 -4.61
N ALA A 101 -1.28 -11.55 -4.23
CA ALA A 101 -0.52 -10.59 -5.03
C ALA A 101 0.11 -11.25 -6.28
N ARG A 102 0.38 -12.56 -6.23
CA ARG A 102 0.85 -13.35 -7.38
C ARG A 102 -0.26 -13.57 -8.42
N GLU A 103 -1.49 -13.82 -7.97
CA GLU A 103 -2.65 -14.03 -8.83
C GLU A 103 -3.12 -12.76 -9.54
N GLN A 104 -3.17 -11.62 -8.84
CA GLN A 104 -3.52 -10.32 -9.43
C GLN A 104 -2.61 -9.90 -10.61
N MET A 105 -1.45 -10.55 -10.77
CA MET A 105 -0.54 -10.33 -11.90
C MET A 105 -0.78 -11.22 -13.10
N LYS A 106 -1.32 -12.44 -12.93
CA LYS A 106 -1.68 -13.30 -14.07
C LYS A 106 -2.77 -12.62 -14.91
N ASP A 107 -3.69 -11.95 -14.23
CA ASP A 107 -4.81 -11.26 -14.87
C ASP A 107 -4.40 -9.93 -15.53
N GLY A 108 -3.27 -9.33 -15.11
CA GLY A 108 -2.71 -8.12 -15.71
C GLY A 108 -1.69 -8.36 -16.84
N ALA A 109 -1.18 -9.58 -16.98
CA ALA A 109 -0.17 -9.97 -17.97
C ALA A 109 -0.77 -10.89 -19.04
N GLY A 110 -1.69 -10.36 -19.84
CA GLY A 110 -2.10 -11.00 -21.10
C GLY A 110 -0.95 -10.99 -22.11
N GLY A 111 0.02 -11.90 -21.95
CA GLY A 111 1.10 -12.13 -22.91
C GLY A 111 2.37 -12.67 -22.26
N GLN A 112 2.72 -13.92 -22.54
CA GLN A 112 4.03 -14.49 -22.21
C GLN A 112 5.11 -13.82 -23.08
N PRO A 113 6.26 -13.37 -22.53
CA PRO A 113 7.39 -12.99 -23.36
C PRO A 113 8.08 -14.26 -23.90
N ALA A 114 7.98 -14.45 -25.21
CA ALA A 114 8.87 -15.36 -25.93
C ALA A 114 10.30 -14.78 -25.91
N ASN A 115 11.26 -15.61 -25.51
CA ASN A 115 12.69 -15.49 -25.77
C ASN A 115 13.33 -14.10 -25.61
N GLY A 116 13.88 -13.86 -24.42
CA GLY A 116 15.15 -13.15 -24.27
C GLY A 116 15.28 -11.81 -25.00
N SER A 117 14.39 -10.85 -24.77
CA SER A 117 14.71 -9.43 -24.95
C SER A 117 13.66 -8.54 -24.31
N ASN A 118 14.12 -7.48 -23.64
CA ASN A 118 13.35 -6.32 -23.17
C ASN A 118 12.11 -6.60 -22.29
N TYR A 119 12.29 -6.47 -20.97
CA TYR A 119 11.18 -6.17 -20.06
C TYR A 119 10.71 -4.72 -20.33
N VAL A 120 9.89 -4.53 -21.37
CA VAL A 120 9.10 -3.32 -21.51
C VAL A 120 7.98 -3.42 -20.49
N MET A 121 8.09 -2.64 -19.42
CA MET A 121 6.93 -2.32 -18.58
C MET A 121 5.86 -1.76 -19.53
N ILE A 122 4.77 -2.52 -19.70
CA ILE A 122 3.62 -2.05 -20.45
C ILE A 122 3.15 -0.78 -19.74
N ASN A 123 3.31 0.31 -20.49
CA ASN A 123 3.02 1.69 -20.17
C ASN A 123 1.67 1.85 -19.46
N MET A 124 1.70 2.29 -18.20
CA MET A 124 0.59 3.03 -17.58
C MET A 124 0.75 4.55 -17.75
N TYR A 125 1.76 4.99 -18.52
CA TYR A 125 1.94 6.35 -19.01
C TYR A 125 2.25 6.28 -20.50
N PRO A 126 1.53 7.01 -21.38
CA PRO A 126 1.85 7.01 -22.80
C PRO A 126 3.27 7.56 -23.00
N ARG A 127 4.21 6.67 -23.37
CA ARG A 127 5.51 7.05 -23.93
C ARG A 127 5.23 7.71 -25.28
N VAL A 128 5.39 9.03 -25.33
CA VAL A 128 5.48 9.76 -26.60
C VAL A 128 6.86 9.43 -27.18
N SER A 129 6.89 8.51 -28.14
CA SER A 129 8.08 8.21 -28.94
C SER A 129 8.18 9.24 -30.05
N CYS A 130 9.30 9.97 -30.06
CA CYS A 130 9.71 10.86 -31.13
C CYS A 130 10.16 10.05 -32.37
N CYS A 131 9.22 9.51 -33.11
CA CYS A 131 9.39 9.19 -34.52
C CYS A 131 8.04 9.35 -35.21
N ALA A 132 8.05 10.16 -36.27
CA ALA A 132 6.87 10.55 -37.01
C ALA A 132 6.23 9.33 -37.68
N ASP A 133 5.10 8.91 -37.15
CA ASP A 133 3.99 8.32 -37.89
C ASP A 133 2.72 8.64 -37.10
N GLU A 134 1.81 9.41 -37.72
CA GLU A 134 0.56 9.86 -37.11
C GLU A 134 -0.34 8.66 -36.79
N PHE A 135 -0.26 8.17 -35.57
CA PHE A 135 -1.29 7.31 -35.01
C PHE A 135 -2.51 8.17 -34.70
N VAL A 136 -3.38 8.36 -35.69
CA VAL A 136 -4.71 8.94 -35.49
C VAL A 136 -5.53 7.92 -34.69
N LEU A 137 -5.48 8.03 -33.36
CA LEU A 137 -6.43 7.32 -32.51
C LEU A 137 -7.83 7.83 -32.87
N ASP A 138 -8.71 6.91 -33.29
CA ASP A 138 -10.11 7.21 -33.61
C ASP A 138 -10.72 8.02 -32.45
N PRO A 139 -11.21 9.25 -32.70
CA PRO A 139 -11.79 10.11 -31.67
C PRO A 139 -12.89 9.41 -30.86
N SER A 140 -13.60 8.47 -31.45
CA SER A 140 -14.66 7.69 -30.80
C SER A 140 -14.10 6.77 -29.70
N VAL A 141 -12.91 6.20 -29.89
CA VAL A 141 -12.26 5.35 -28.89
C VAL A 141 -11.84 6.18 -27.68
N VAL A 142 -11.27 7.36 -27.91
CA VAL A 142 -10.89 8.30 -26.83
C VAL A 142 -12.13 8.79 -26.08
N ILE A 143 -13.18 9.20 -26.80
CA ILE A 143 -14.43 9.67 -26.21
C ILE A 143 -15.12 8.57 -25.38
N ASN A 144 -15.15 7.33 -25.87
CA ASN A 144 -15.75 6.21 -25.15
C ASN A 144 -14.94 5.84 -23.90
N ALA A 145 -13.60 5.87 -23.97
CA ALA A 145 -12.74 5.66 -22.81
C ALA A 145 -12.91 6.76 -21.74
N MET A 146 -13.04 8.02 -22.16
CA MET A 146 -13.32 9.14 -21.24
C MET A 146 -14.68 9.00 -20.57
N ARG A 147 -15.72 8.62 -21.31
CA ARG A 147 -17.06 8.36 -20.75
C ARG A 147 -17.05 7.19 -19.77
N ALA A 148 -16.38 6.10 -20.10
CA ALA A 148 -16.26 4.94 -19.21
C ALA A 148 -15.56 5.31 -17.89
N ARG A 149 -14.50 6.12 -17.95
CA ARG A 149 -13.82 6.65 -16.76
C ARG A 149 -14.72 7.55 -15.91
N GLN A 150 -15.47 8.46 -16.54
CA GLN A 150 -16.44 9.31 -15.81
C GLN A 150 -17.52 8.48 -15.11
N GLN A 151 -18.01 7.41 -15.75
CA GLN A 151 -18.99 6.49 -15.14
C GLN A 151 -18.40 5.72 -13.95
N GLN A 152 -17.16 5.24 -14.07
CA GLN A 152 -16.47 4.55 -12.97
C GLN A 152 -16.24 5.48 -11.77
N GLU A 153 -15.78 6.71 -12.02
CA GLU A 153 -15.56 7.71 -10.97
C GLU A 153 -16.88 8.12 -10.29
N ALA A 154 -17.97 8.25 -11.07
CA ALA A 154 -19.30 8.51 -10.51
C ALA A 154 -19.81 7.35 -9.64
N ALA A 155 -19.63 6.11 -10.07
CA ALA A 155 -20.00 4.93 -9.30
C ALA A 155 -19.20 4.81 -7.99
N GLN A 156 -17.89 5.09 -8.03
CA GLN A 156 -17.06 5.12 -6.82
C GLN A 156 -17.49 6.22 -5.85
N ARG A 157 -17.82 7.42 -6.35
CA ARG A 157 -18.35 8.50 -5.51
C ARG A 157 -19.68 8.14 -4.84
N GLN A 158 -20.59 7.49 -5.58
CA GLN A 158 -21.85 7.00 -5.00
C GLN A 158 -21.61 5.94 -3.92
N GLN A 159 -20.69 5.01 -4.15
CA GLN A 159 -20.34 3.99 -3.15
C GLN A 159 -19.70 4.61 -1.90
N GLN A 160 -18.80 5.59 -2.06
CA GLN A 160 -18.21 6.32 -0.93
C GLN A 160 -19.27 7.07 -0.12
N GLN A 161 -20.23 7.73 -0.77
CA GLN A 161 -21.35 8.41 -0.09
C GLN A 161 -22.22 7.42 0.70
N GLN A 162 -22.52 6.24 0.15
CA GLN A 162 -23.26 5.20 0.87
C GLN A 162 -22.49 4.66 2.09
N THR A 163 -21.17 4.47 1.99
CA THR A 163 -20.35 4.02 3.13
C THR A 163 -20.23 5.08 4.23
N GLN A 164 -20.14 6.36 3.86
CA GLN A 164 -20.09 7.46 4.84
C GLN A 164 -21.40 7.57 5.63
N GLN A 165 -22.55 7.29 5.00
CA GLN A 165 -23.85 7.27 5.69
C GLN A 165 -23.99 6.12 6.70
N GLN A 166 -23.20 5.04 6.58
CA GLN A 166 -23.20 3.92 7.52
C GLN A 166 -22.17 4.05 8.67
N ALA A 167 -21.24 5.00 8.57
CA ALA A 167 -20.22 5.25 9.59
C ALA A 167 -20.70 6.12 10.78
N GLY A 168 -21.97 6.53 10.80
CA GLY A 168 -22.51 7.50 11.76
C GLY A 168 -23.00 6.95 13.11
N VAL A 169 -22.98 5.64 13.34
CA VAL A 169 -23.47 5.07 14.60
C VAL A 169 -22.30 4.91 15.57
N GLY A 170 -21.92 6.02 16.23
CA GLY A 170 -20.99 5.98 17.35
C GLY A 170 -21.44 4.99 18.44
N PRO A 171 -20.53 4.58 19.34
CA PRO A 171 -20.85 3.59 20.36
C PRO A 171 -22.08 4.03 21.17
N PHE A 172 -22.99 3.08 21.43
CA PHE A 172 -24.22 3.31 22.18
C PHE A 172 -24.36 2.31 23.30
N CYS A 173 -25.10 2.69 24.35
CA CYS A 173 -25.33 1.83 25.50
C CYS A 173 -26.05 0.53 25.07
N HIS A 174 -25.48 -0.63 25.38
CA HIS A 174 -26.05 -1.92 24.97
C HIS A 174 -27.44 -2.21 25.61
N THR A 175 -27.76 -1.53 26.72
CA THR A 175 -29.02 -1.69 27.45
C THR A 175 -30.08 -0.68 27.05
N CYS A 176 -29.76 0.62 27.01
CA CYS A 176 -30.74 1.68 26.77
C CYS A 176 -30.63 2.34 25.38
N ARG A 177 -29.71 1.86 24.54
CA ARG A 177 -29.44 2.33 23.17
C ARG A 177 -29.09 3.82 23.02
N LYS A 178 -28.90 4.55 24.12
CA LYS A 178 -28.45 5.95 24.08
C LYS A 178 -27.01 6.06 23.58
N THR A 179 -26.77 6.96 22.63
CA THR A 179 -25.43 7.35 22.17
C THR A 179 -24.75 8.29 23.17
N GLN A 180 -23.45 8.53 23.02
CA GLN A 180 -22.69 9.47 23.86
C GLN A 180 -23.33 10.87 23.88
N ALA A 181 -23.83 11.36 22.74
CA ALA A 181 -24.49 12.66 22.61
C ALA A 181 -25.84 12.76 23.37
N GLN A 182 -26.50 11.63 23.63
CA GLN A 182 -27.79 11.58 24.33
C GLN A 182 -27.64 11.43 25.85
N LEU A 183 -26.41 11.40 26.36
CA LEU A 183 -26.13 11.31 27.80
C LEU A 183 -26.07 12.71 28.42
N GLN A 184 -26.96 12.95 29.39
CA GLN A 184 -26.95 14.17 30.19
C GLN A 184 -25.86 14.09 31.29
N ASN A 185 -25.47 15.25 31.83
CA ASN A 185 -24.52 15.39 32.95
C ASN A 185 -23.10 14.87 32.67
N ASN A 186 -22.60 15.10 31.45
CA ASN A 186 -21.22 14.74 31.05
C ASN A 186 -20.85 13.26 31.27
N ARG A 187 -21.86 12.37 31.21
CA ARG A 187 -21.62 10.93 31.38
C ARG A 187 -20.96 10.35 30.15
N ILE A 188 -19.97 9.50 30.36
CA ILE A 188 -19.26 8.78 29.30
C ILE A 188 -19.70 7.32 29.26
N LEU A 189 -19.83 6.78 28.05
CA LEU A 189 -20.01 5.34 27.83
C LEU A 189 -18.75 4.59 28.27
N ARG A 190 -18.93 3.60 29.15
CA ARG A 190 -17.82 2.81 29.70
C ARG A 190 -17.91 1.36 29.22
N ARG A 191 -16.77 0.78 28.91
CA ARG A 191 -16.63 -0.66 28.60
C ARG A 191 -16.79 -1.49 29.88
N CYS A 192 -17.14 -2.77 29.70
CA CYS A 192 -17.16 -3.71 30.83
C CYS A 192 -15.73 -3.92 31.36
N ALA A 193 -15.51 -3.66 32.65
CA ALA A 193 -14.19 -3.78 33.29
C ALA A 193 -13.58 -5.18 33.22
N ARG A 194 -14.38 -6.22 33.01
CA ARG A 194 -13.90 -7.62 32.93
C ARG A 194 -13.39 -7.99 31.54
N CYS A 195 -14.13 -7.63 30.48
CA CYS A 195 -13.83 -8.08 29.12
C CYS A 195 -13.26 -7.01 28.20
N LEU A 196 -13.41 -5.72 28.55
CA LEU A 196 -12.93 -4.57 27.79
C LEU A 196 -13.28 -4.59 26.29
N THR A 197 -14.34 -5.30 25.89
CA THR A 197 -14.70 -5.50 24.48
C THR A 197 -15.15 -4.21 23.81
N ASP A 198 -14.49 -3.87 22.70
CA ASP A 198 -14.84 -2.72 21.84
C ASP A 198 -16.17 -2.99 21.13
N GLY A 199 -17.19 -2.18 21.46
CA GLY A 199 -18.57 -2.34 21.00
C GLY A 199 -19.57 -2.71 22.09
N LEU A 200 -19.11 -3.19 23.26
CA LEU A 200 -19.97 -3.46 24.41
C LEU A 200 -19.78 -2.41 25.51
N VAL A 201 -20.52 -1.31 25.39
CA VAL A 201 -20.45 -0.16 26.30
C VAL A 201 -21.77 0.09 27.03
N TYR A 202 -21.67 0.71 28.20
CA TYR A 202 -22.81 1.06 29.05
C TYR A 202 -22.67 2.49 29.57
N CYS A 203 -23.79 3.22 29.65
CA CYS A 203 -23.80 4.57 30.22
C CYS A 203 -23.81 4.60 31.75
N SER A 204 -24.11 3.48 32.40
CA SER A 204 -24.14 3.35 33.86
C SER A 204 -23.96 1.90 34.30
N ARG A 205 -23.56 1.73 35.57
CA ARG A 205 -23.47 0.41 36.23
C ARG A 205 -24.84 -0.29 36.31
N GLU A 206 -25.93 0.48 36.36
CA GLU A 206 -27.30 -0.05 36.33
C GLU A 206 -27.62 -0.69 34.97
N CYS A 207 -27.24 -0.04 33.87
CA CYS A 207 -27.41 -0.60 32.53
C CYS A 207 -26.60 -1.89 32.37
N GLN A 208 -25.35 -1.90 32.83
CA GLN A 208 -24.50 -3.09 32.84
C GLN A 208 -25.13 -4.24 33.66
N ARG A 209 -25.65 -3.95 34.87
CA ARG A 209 -26.30 -4.96 35.73
C ARG A 209 -27.56 -5.55 35.08
N LYS A 210 -28.37 -4.73 34.40
CA LYS A 210 -29.56 -5.19 33.66
C LYS A 210 -29.19 -6.16 32.53
N ASP A 211 -28.12 -5.86 31.80
CA ASP A 211 -27.64 -6.71 30.69
C ASP A 211 -26.79 -7.91 31.16
N TRP A 212 -26.34 -7.92 32.42
CA TRP A 212 -25.42 -8.93 32.95
C TRP A 212 -25.89 -10.37 32.74
N LYS A 213 -27.20 -10.65 32.84
CA LYS A 213 -27.75 -12.00 32.63
C LYS A 213 -27.43 -12.56 31.23
N ARG A 214 -27.42 -11.68 30.22
CA ARG A 214 -27.07 -11.99 28.83
C ARG A 214 -25.56 -11.89 28.62
N HIS A 215 -24.95 -10.79 29.04
CA HIS A 215 -23.53 -10.53 28.84
C HIS A 215 -22.61 -11.57 29.51
N LYS A 216 -22.95 -12.08 30.70
CA LYS A 216 -22.09 -13.03 31.43
C LYS A 216 -21.72 -14.28 30.64
N LYS A 217 -22.56 -14.70 29.68
CA LYS A 217 -22.31 -15.87 28.82
C LYS A 217 -21.18 -15.65 27.82
N VAL A 218 -20.97 -14.40 27.42
CA VAL A 218 -19.98 -13.99 26.42
C VAL A 218 -18.84 -13.15 27.03
N CYS A 219 -18.92 -12.82 28.32
CA CYS A 219 -17.93 -12.05 29.05
C CYS A 219 -16.66 -12.88 29.29
N LYS A 220 -15.71 -12.80 28.36
CA LYS A 220 -14.37 -13.39 28.50
C LYS A 220 -13.44 -12.36 29.13
N ALA A 221 -12.64 -12.76 30.12
CA ALA A 221 -11.66 -11.85 30.72
C ALA A 221 -10.71 -11.32 29.64
N ALA A 222 -10.47 -10.02 29.60
CA ALA A 222 -9.48 -9.45 28.72
C ALA A 222 -8.12 -10.05 29.09
N LYS A 223 -7.39 -10.61 28.11
CA LYS A 223 -5.98 -10.90 28.31
C LYS A 223 -5.29 -9.55 28.52
N GLY A 224 -4.69 -9.35 29.69
CA GLY A 224 -4.08 -8.09 30.10
C GLY A 224 -3.10 -7.60 29.04
N GLY A 225 -3.22 -6.32 28.68
CA GLY A 225 -2.28 -5.63 27.82
C GLY A 225 -0.97 -5.36 28.55
N GLU A 226 0.12 -5.63 27.86
CA GLU A 226 1.43 -5.02 28.08
C GLU A 226 1.35 -3.50 27.86
N GLY A 227 2.13 -2.75 28.65
CA GLY A 227 2.65 -1.43 28.25
C GLY A 227 1.85 -0.20 28.67
N ALA A 228 2.10 0.28 29.89
CA ALA A 228 2.02 1.71 30.23
C ALA A 228 2.97 1.98 31.41
N GLU A 229 4.22 2.31 31.09
CA GLU A 229 5.14 3.08 31.94
C GLU A 229 5.74 4.19 31.07
#